data_AF-A0A518FTX7-F1
#
_entry.id   AF-A0A518FTX7-F1
#
_cell.length_a   1.000
_cell.length_b   1.000
_cell.length_c   1.000
_cell.angle_alpha   90.00
_cell.angle_beta   90.00
_cell.angle_gamma   90.00
#
_symmetry.space_group_name_H-M   'P 1'
#
loop_
_entity.id
_entity.type
_entity.pdbx_description
1 polymer ?
#
loop_
_entity_poly.entity_id
_entity_poly.type
_entity_poly.pdbx_seq_one_letter_code
_entity_poly.pdbx_strand_id
1 'polypeptide(L)'
;MSDDGARRPLKIRDVKFVNTFARYLSGKQITPNQISVTSILFAALAAVCFFCFAVYAHWWLLILAGLMIQCRLLCNLFDGMVAVEGGKKTNSGELFNDIPDRIADPLILVAAGYAIHVVSFGAELGWCAGLLAVMTAYIRTLSASIGAPVDFKGPMAKQHRMAVLTIACVLTAVEILVQGTDYALLAALIVIVLGAVVTCIRRAVSAYRFLEA
;
A
#
# COMPACT_ATOMS: atom_id res chain seq x y z
N MET A 1 8.19 -16.17 24.67
CA MET A 1 7.25 -15.03 24.67
C MET A 1 6.59 -15.00 23.31
N SER A 2 5.30 -15.32 23.26
CA SER A 2 4.49 -15.32 22.03
C SER A 2 4.30 -13.89 21.55
N ASP A 3 4.89 -13.58 20.40
CA ASP A 3 4.85 -12.29 19.72
C ASP A 3 3.49 -12.07 19.01
N ASP A 4 2.42 -12.05 19.79
CA ASP A 4 1.05 -11.78 19.29
C ASP A 4 0.72 -10.27 19.24
N GLY A 5 1.61 -9.40 19.75
CA GLY A 5 1.42 -7.95 19.80
C GLY A 5 1.76 -7.20 18.50
N ALA A 6 2.49 -7.83 17.58
CA ALA A 6 3.01 -7.17 16.38
C ALA A 6 2.01 -7.11 15.20
N ARG A 7 0.77 -7.63 15.33
CA ARG A 7 -0.14 -7.82 14.18
C ARG A 7 -1.48 -7.11 14.37
N ARG A 8 -1.80 -6.23 13.42
CA ARG A 8 -3.08 -5.52 13.37
C ARG A 8 -4.23 -6.49 12.99
N PRO A 9 -5.32 -6.60 13.76
CA PRO A 9 -6.48 -7.39 13.36
C PRO A 9 -7.16 -6.73 12.14
N LEU A 10 -7.27 -7.46 11.02
CA LEU A 10 -7.93 -7.00 9.80
C LEU A 10 -9.33 -7.63 9.72
N LYS A 11 -10.39 -6.80 9.79
CA LYS A 11 -11.80 -7.23 9.68
C LYS A 11 -12.14 -8.00 8.40
N ILE A 12 -11.31 -7.89 7.35
CA ILE A 12 -11.51 -8.59 6.06
C ILE A 12 -11.18 -10.10 6.16
N ARG A 13 -10.44 -10.54 7.19
CA ARG A 13 -10.14 -11.98 7.41
C ARG A 13 -11.38 -12.82 7.69
N ASP A 14 -12.48 -12.21 8.13
CA ASP A 14 -13.73 -12.92 8.42
C ASP A 14 -14.63 -13.09 7.18
N VAL A 15 -14.21 -12.61 6.00
CA VAL A 15 -14.97 -12.75 4.75
C VAL A 15 -14.82 -14.18 4.23
N LYS A 16 -15.92 -14.94 4.20
CA LYS A 16 -15.97 -16.37 3.80
C LYS A 16 -15.24 -16.65 2.48
N PHE A 17 -15.33 -15.75 1.49
CA PHE A 17 -14.65 -15.90 0.20
C PHE A 17 -13.11 -15.90 0.33
N VAL A 18 -12.57 -15.02 1.18
CA VAL A 18 -11.13 -14.91 1.42
C VAL A 18 -10.59 -16.17 2.08
N ASN A 19 -11.33 -16.72 3.05
CA ASN A 19 -10.97 -17.99 3.72
C ASN A 19 -11.02 -19.19 2.76
N THR A 20 -12.01 -19.26 1.88
CA THR A 20 -12.09 -20.34 0.88
C THR A 20 -10.93 -20.28 -0.12
N PHE A 21 -10.57 -19.07 -0.59
CA PHE A 21 -9.46 -18.89 -1.53
C PHE A 21 -8.10 -19.13 -0.85
N ALA A 22 -7.92 -18.71 0.40
CA ALA A 22 -6.72 -19.01 1.20
C ALA A 22 -6.54 -20.52 1.41
N ARG A 23 -7.61 -21.26 1.73
CA ARG A 23 -7.58 -22.73 1.81
C ARG A 23 -7.24 -23.39 0.47
N TYR A 24 -7.82 -22.90 -0.63
CA TYR A 24 -7.51 -23.40 -1.97
C TYR A 24 -6.04 -23.18 -2.34
N LEU A 25 -5.49 -22.00 -2.05
CA LEU A 25 -4.07 -21.69 -2.26
C LEU A 25 -3.15 -22.49 -1.32
N SER A 26 -3.57 -22.72 -0.07
CA SER A 26 -2.84 -23.55 0.89
C SER A 26 -2.76 -25.02 0.44
N GLY A 27 -3.75 -25.49 -0.32
CA GLY A 27 -3.74 -26.81 -0.96
C GLY A 27 -2.78 -26.93 -2.15
N LYS A 28 -2.20 -25.82 -2.64
CA LYS A 28 -1.15 -25.81 -3.66
C LYS A 28 0.24 -25.69 -3.04
N GLN A 29 1.28 -26.12 -3.75
CA GLN A 29 2.69 -25.93 -3.36
C GLN A 29 3.17 -24.46 -3.47
N ILE A 30 2.25 -23.48 -3.49
CA ILE A 30 2.59 -22.05 -3.55
C ILE A 30 3.04 -21.60 -2.16
N THR A 31 4.16 -20.89 -2.11
CA THR A 31 4.72 -20.33 -0.87
C THR A 31 4.22 -18.90 -0.63
N PRO A 32 4.08 -18.45 0.63
CA PRO A 32 3.76 -17.05 0.94
C PRO A 32 4.69 -16.07 0.22
N ASN A 33 5.98 -16.37 0.16
CA ASN A 33 6.99 -15.52 -0.48
C ASN A 33 6.73 -15.30 -1.98
N GLN A 34 6.27 -16.33 -2.70
CA GLN A 34 5.90 -16.20 -4.12
C GLN A 34 4.70 -15.27 -4.29
N ILE A 35 3.73 -15.34 -3.38
CA ILE A 35 2.57 -14.43 -3.38
C ILE A 35 3.03 -13.00 -3.13
N SER A 36 3.93 -12.77 -2.17
CA SER A 36 4.46 -11.43 -1.88
C SER A 36 5.27 -10.85 -3.04
N VAL A 37 6.07 -11.66 -3.75
CA VAL A 37 6.78 -11.21 -4.98
C VAL A 37 5.79 -10.86 -6.10
N THR A 38 4.73 -11.65 -6.25
CA THR A 38 3.66 -11.37 -7.24
C THR A 38 2.98 -10.02 -6.96
N SER A 39 2.93 -9.57 -5.70
CA SER A 39 2.40 -8.25 -5.36
C SER A 39 3.17 -7.10 -6.04
N ILE A 40 4.49 -7.26 -6.27
CA ILE A 40 5.33 -6.28 -6.96
C ILE A 40 4.97 -6.22 -8.45
N LEU A 41 4.68 -7.38 -9.06
CA LEU A 41 4.24 -7.43 -10.46
C LEU A 41 2.95 -6.62 -10.65
N PHE A 42 1.97 -6.78 -9.77
CA PHE A 42 0.75 -5.97 -9.82
C PHE A 42 1.02 -4.47 -9.60
N ALA A 43 1.97 -4.12 -8.73
CA ALA A 43 2.38 -2.73 -8.57
C ALA A 43 3.04 -2.15 -9.83
N ALA A 44 3.88 -2.94 -10.51
CA ALA A 44 4.49 -2.55 -11.78
C ALA A 44 3.44 -2.39 -12.89
N LEU A 45 2.46 -3.29 -12.97
CA LEU A 45 1.34 -3.15 -13.91
C LEU A 45 0.50 -1.89 -13.63
N ALA A 46 0.25 -1.56 -12.35
CA ALA A 46 -0.41 -0.31 -11.99
C ALA A 46 0.41 0.92 -12.44
N ALA A 47 1.73 0.90 -12.23
CA ALA A 47 2.62 1.98 -12.68
C ALA A 47 2.63 2.14 -14.20
N VAL A 48 2.68 1.03 -14.96
CA VAL A 48 2.56 1.05 -16.42
C VAL A 48 1.23 1.68 -16.84
N CYS A 49 0.12 1.34 -16.18
CA CYS A 49 -1.17 1.95 -16.48
C CYS A 49 -1.16 3.47 -16.27
N PHE A 50 -0.56 3.97 -15.18
CA PHE A 50 -0.41 5.40 -14.94
C PHE A 50 0.49 6.09 -15.97
N PHE A 51 1.61 5.48 -16.37
CA PHE A 51 2.46 6.04 -17.41
C PHE A 51 1.79 6.04 -18.78
N CYS A 52 1.07 4.97 -19.15
CA CYS A 52 0.27 4.96 -20.36
C CYS A 52 -0.84 6.00 -20.31
N PHE A 53 -1.46 6.22 -19.15
CA PHE A 53 -2.45 7.28 -18.97
C PHE A 53 -1.82 8.67 -19.18
N ALA A 54 -0.61 8.89 -18.67
CA ALA A 54 0.14 10.14 -18.88
C ALA A 54 0.41 10.46 -20.35
N VAL A 55 0.42 9.45 -21.23
CA VAL A 55 0.68 9.64 -22.67
C VAL A 55 -0.62 9.69 -23.47
N TYR A 56 -1.58 8.81 -23.17
CA TYR A 56 -2.76 8.58 -24.00
C TYR A 56 -4.07 9.13 -23.43
N ALA A 57 -4.07 9.54 -22.15
CA ALA A 57 -5.22 10.10 -21.43
C ALA A 57 -6.52 9.25 -21.48
N HIS A 58 -6.41 7.93 -21.70
CA HIS A 58 -7.58 7.06 -21.73
C HIS A 58 -8.08 6.71 -20.32
N TRP A 59 -9.32 7.07 -20.00
CA TRP A 59 -9.93 6.84 -18.68
C TRP A 59 -9.87 5.39 -18.18
N TRP A 60 -9.94 4.40 -19.07
CA TRP A 60 -9.95 2.98 -18.70
C TRP A 60 -8.60 2.51 -18.13
N LEU A 61 -7.50 3.21 -18.43
CA LEU A 61 -6.18 2.94 -17.84
C LEU A 61 -6.17 3.23 -16.34
N LEU A 62 -6.91 4.25 -15.89
CA LEU A 62 -7.06 4.55 -14.47
C LEU A 62 -7.85 3.47 -13.74
N ILE A 63 -8.91 2.94 -14.36
CA ILE A 63 -9.67 1.81 -13.82
C ILE A 63 -8.77 0.58 -13.70
N LEU A 64 -7.99 0.27 -14.74
CA LEU A 64 -7.04 -0.83 -14.71
C LEU A 64 -5.97 -0.64 -13.63
N ALA A 65 -5.43 0.57 -13.48
CA ALA A 65 -4.49 0.90 -12.39
C ALA A 65 -5.12 0.64 -11.02
N GLY A 66 -6.36 1.11 -10.79
CA GLY A 66 -7.12 0.86 -9.57
C GLY A 66 -7.31 -0.63 -9.28
N LEU A 67 -7.65 -1.43 -10.30
CA LEU A 67 -7.77 -2.89 -10.17
C LEU A 67 -6.43 -3.54 -9.78
N MET A 68 -5.32 -3.12 -10.42
CA MET A 68 -3.99 -3.65 -10.11
C MET A 68 -3.56 -3.31 -8.67
N ILE A 69 -3.89 -2.12 -8.17
CA ILE A 69 -3.68 -1.75 -6.76
C ILE A 69 -4.43 -2.70 -5.83
N GLN A 70 -5.69 -3.04 -6.15
CA GLN A 70 -6.49 -3.97 -5.34
C GLN A 70 -5.95 -5.41 -5.42
N CYS A 71 -5.56 -5.89 -6.61
CA CYS A 71 -4.92 -7.20 -6.76
C CYS A 71 -3.66 -7.31 -5.91
N ARG A 72 -2.83 -6.25 -5.90
CA ARG A 72 -1.67 -6.16 -5.02
C ARG A 72 -2.04 -6.26 -3.53
N LEU A 73 -3.10 -5.56 -3.09
CA LEU A 73 -3.57 -5.64 -1.70
C LEU A 73 -4.08 -7.03 -1.33
N LEU A 74 -4.72 -7.73 -2.27
CA LEU A 74 -5.15 -9.11 -2.08
C LEU A 74 -3.97 -10.07 -1.94
N CYS A 75 -2.89 -9.89 -2.71
CA CYS A 75 -1.66 -10.67 -2.53
C CYS A 75 -1.13 -10.54 -1.09
N ASN A 76 -1.09 -9.31 -0.55
CA ASN A 76 -0.65 -9.01 0.82
C ASN A 76 -1.61 -9.48 1.93
N LEU A 77 -2.82 -9.87 1.55
CA LEU A 77 -3.75 -10.50 2.47
C LEU A 77 -3.55 -12.02 2.45
N PHE A 78 -3.43 -12.59 1.25
CA PHE A 78 -3.27 -14.02 1.05
C PHE A 78 -1.92 -14.54 1.54
N ASP A 79 -0.82 -13.81 1.37
CA ASP A 79 0.49 -14.23 1.90
C ASP A 79 0.45 -14.37 3.44
N GLY A 80 -0.14 -13.42 4.14
CA GLY A 80 -0.29 -13.41 5.59
C GLY A 80 -1.26 -14.48 6.08
N MET A 81 -2.30 -14.82 5.31
CA MET A 81 -3.22 -15.91 5.64
C MET A 81 -2.61 -17.28 5.38
N VAL A 82 -1.99 -17.50 4.22
CA VAL A 82 -1.32 -18.77 3.89
C VAL A 82 -0.17 -19.07 4.84
N ALA A 83 0.55 -18.04 5.32
CA ALA A 83 1.60 -18.22 6.33
C ALA A 83 1.05 -18.70 7.69
N VAL A 84 -0.15 -18.25 8.08
CA VAL A 84 -0.76 -18.59 9.38
C VAL A 84 -1.57 -19.88 9.30
N GLU A 85 -2.50 -19.98 8.36
CA GLU A 85 -3.40 -21.12 8.20
C GLU A 85 -2.70 -22.34 7.59
N GLY A 86 -1.74 -22.11 6.69
CA GLY A 86 -1.01 -23.19 6.03
C GLY A 86 0.16 -23.76 6.85
N GLY A 87 0.42 -23.23 8.06
CA GLY A 87 1.57 -23.63 8.88
C GLY A 87 2.94 -23.34 8.24
N LYS A 88 3.00 -22.54 7.17
CA LYS A 88 4.21 -22.23 6.39
C LYS A 88 4.95 -21.00 6.93
N LYS A 89 4.86 -20.72 8.24
CA LYS A 89 5.54 -19.57 8.85
C LYS A 89 7.05 -19.82 8.83
N THR A 90 7.80 -18.94 8.18
CA THR A 90 9.27 -18.99 8.17
C THR A 90 9.86 -17.81 8.94
N ASN A 91 11.09 -17.97 9.46
CA ASN A 91 11.82 -16.87 10.11
C ASN A 91 12.06 -15.69 9.14
N SER A 92 12.21 -15.98 7.83
CA SER A 92 12.34 -14.97 6.80
C SER A 92 11.02 -14.38 6.31
N GLY A 93 9.86 -14.91 6.75
CA GLY A 93 8.55 -14.52 6.23
C GLY A 93 8.19 -13.06 6.51
N GLU A 94 8.71 -12.49 7.59
CA GLU A 94 8.53 -11.06 7.89
C GLU A 94 9.25 -10.17 6.87
N LEU A 95 10.42 -10.59 6.38
CA LEU A 95 11.18 -9.90 5.34
C LEU A 95 10.39 -9.84 4.03
N PHE A 96 9.79 -10.96 3.63
CA PHE A 96 8.99 -11.05 2.41
C PHE A 96 7.63 -10.35 2.51
N ASN A 97 7.16 -10.04 3.71
CA ASN A 97 5.96 -9.23 3.92
C ASN A 97 6.28 -7.73 3.84
N ASP A 98 7.44 -7.30 4.34
CA ASP A 98 7.78 -5.87 4.42
C ASP A 98 8.54 -5.34 3.18
N ILE A 99 9.46 -6.09 2.58
CA ILE A 99 10.28 -5.62 1.43
C ILE A 99 9.42 -5.32 0.18
N PRO A 100 8.56 -6.24 -0.30
CA PRO A 100 7.72 -5.97 -1.47
C PRO A 100 6.88 -4.72 -1.32
N ASP A 101 6.40 -4.44 -0.11
CA ASP A 101 5.67 -3.21 0.19
C ASP A 101 6.52 -1.94 0.05
N ARG A 102 7.80 -1.99 0.46
CA ARG A 102 8.73 -0.85 0.31
C ARG A 102 9.00 -0.51 -1.14
N ILE A 103 8.85 -1.46 -2.05
CA ILE A 103 9.03 -1.28 -3.49
C ILE A 103 7.71 -0.89 -4.15
N ALA A 104 6.64 -1.64 -3.86
CA ALA A 104 5.33 -1.48 -4.48
C ALA A 104 4.67 -0.14 -4.16
N ASP A 105 4.69 0.29 -2.89
CA ASP A 105 4.01 1.54 -2.48
C ASP A 105 4.60 2.77 -3.20
N PRO A 106 5.93 3.01 -3.20
CA PRO A 106 6.52 4.12 -3.96
C PRO A 106 6.32 3.99 -5.46
N LEU A 107 6.46 2.78 -6.02
CA LEU A 107 6.30 2.56 -7.46
C LEU A 107 4.92 3.04 -7.95
N ILE A 108 3.87 2.68 -7.22
CA ILE A 108 2.50 3.11 -7.52
C ILE A 108 2.33 4.62 -7.31
N LEU A 109 2.78 5.16 -6.17
CA LEU A 109 2.56 6.57 -5.82
C LEU A 109 3.33 7.54 -6.71
N VAL A 110 4.56 7.19 -7.08
CA VAL A 110 5.39 7.97 -8.00
C VAL A 110 4.77 7.97 -9.38
N ALA A 111 4.39 6.79 -9.90
CA ALA A 111 3.74 6.69 -11.21
C ALA A 111 2.42 7.48 -11.26
N ALA A 112 1.62 7.44 -10.18
CA ALA A 112 0.42 8.27 -10.06
C ALA A 112 0.72 9.77 -10.10
N GLY A 113 1.87 10.22 -9.58
CA GLY A 113 2.32 11.62 -9.68
C GLY A 113 2.65 12.03 -11.12
N TYR A 114 3.31 11.16 -11.87
CA TYR A 114 3.58 11.38 -13.30
C TYR A 114 2.32 11.38 -14.17
N ALA A 115 1.23 10.77 -13.69
CA ALA A 115 -0.05 10.76 -14.36
C ALA A 115 -0.86 12.05 -14.20
N ILE A 116 -0.39 13.04 -13.42
CA ILE A 116 -1.10 14.30 -13.19
C ILE A 116 -0.69 15.35 -14.24
N HIS A 117 -1.68 15.94 -14.93
CA HIS A 117 -1.48 16.94 -15.96
C HIS A 117 -1.92 18.34 -15.55
N VAL A 118 -2.87 18.49 -14.60
CA VAL A 118 -3.37 19.83 -14.21
C VAL A 118 -2.29 20.72 -13.59
N VAL A 119 -1.17 20.15 -13.10
CA VAL A 119 -0.04 20.88 -12.50
C VAL A 119 1.30 20.34 -12.97
N SER A 120 2.32 21.21 -13.01
CA SER A 120 3.69 20.83 -13.37
C SER A 120 4.43 20.06 -12.28
N PHE A 121 3.98 20.12 -11.02
CA PHE A 121 4.67 19.54 -9.87
C PHE A 121 4.10 18.17 -9.42
N GLY A 122 3.35 17.49 -10.30
CA GLY A 122 2.72 16.20 -9.99
C GLY A 122 3.74 15.10 -9.66
N ALA A 123 4.86 15.06 -10.38
CA ALA A 123 5.93 14.08 -10.16
C ALA A 123 6.57 14.26 -8.77
N GLU A 124 6.85 15.49 -8.36
CA GLU A 124 7.41 15.85 -7.06
C GLU A 124 6.48 15.44 -5.92
N LEU A 125 5.17 15.62 -6.10
CA LEU A 125 4.17 15.10 -5.16
C LEU A 125 4.19 13.57 -5.07
N GLY A 126 4.28 12.87 -6.21
CA GLY A 126 4.39 11.42 -6.26
C GLY A 126 5.63 10.89 -5.53
N TRP A 127 6.78 11.52 -5.74
CA TRP A 127 8.02 11.22 -5.02
C TRP A 127 7.92 11.51 -3.54
N CYS A 128 7.35 12.65 -3.15
CA CYS A 128 7.08 12.99 -1.76
C CYS A 128 6.20 11.92 -1.09
N ALA A 129 5.11 11.52 -1.75
CA ALA A 129 4.21 10.48 -1.28
C ALA A 129 4.91 9.13 -1.14
N GLY A 130 5.74 8.73 -2.12
CA GLY A 130 6.52 7.49 -2.08
C GLY A 130 7.52 7.46 -0.93
N LEU A 131 8.30 8.53 -0.75
CA LEU A 131 9.26 8.66 0.35
C LEU A 131 8.56 8.62 1.72
N LEU A 132 7.45 9.35 1.87
CA LEU A 132 6.66 9.31 3.10
C LEU A 132 6.02 7.95 3.36
N ALA A 133 5.58 7.23 2.31
CA ALA A 133 5.06 5.88 2.44
C ALA A 133 6.12 4.90 3.00
N VAL A 134 7.38 5.04 2.59
CA VAL A 134 8.52 4.30 3.17
C VAL A 134 8.79 4.78 4.60
N MET A 135 8.87 6.09 4.82
CA MET A 135 9.15 6.70 6.13
C MET A 135 8.16 6.24 7.21
N THR A 136 6.86 6.18 6.91
CA THR A 136 5.85 5.72 7.88
C THR A 136 6.11 4.32 8.42
N ALA A 137 6.70 3.44 7.60
CA ALA A 137 7.07 2.09 8.04
C ALA A 137 8.47 2.03 8.61
N TYR A 138 9.40 2.82 8.09
CA TYR A 138 10.73 2.94 8.67
C TYR A 138 10.64 3.36 10.14
N ILE A 139 9.84 4.38 10.47
CA ILE A 139 9.62 4.80 11.86
C ILE A 139 9.10 3.63 12.71
N ARG A 140 8.19 2.82 12.17
CA ARG A 140 7.66 1.62 12.86
C ARG A 140 8.77 0.60 13.13
N THR A 141 9.56 0.27 12.11
CA THR A 141 10.67 -0.69 12.24
C THR A 141 11.76 -0.18 13.18
N LEU A 142 12.11 1.11 13.09
CA LEU A 142 13.08 1.75 13.96
C LEU A 142 12.60 1.73 15.41
N SER A 143 11.34 2.12 15.67
CA SER A 143 10.74 2.10 17.01
C SER A 143 10.84 0.70 17.63
N ALA A 144 10.52 -0.34 16.86
CA ALA A 144 10.66 -1.73 17.30
C ALA A 144 12.11 -2.10 17.63
N SER A 145 13.07 -1.69 16.78
CA SER A 145 14.49 -2.01 16.99
C SER A 145 15.12 -1.34 18.21
N ILE A 146 14.57 -0.21 18.66
CA ILE A 146 15.05 0.52 19.84
C ILE A 146 14.23 0.22 21.10
N GLY A 147 13.38 -0.80 21.07
CA GLY A 147 12.64 -1.30 22.23
C GLY A 147 11.26 -0.66 22.47
N ALA A 148 10.83 0.28 21.64
CA ALA A 148 9.48 0.84 21.69
C ALA A 148 8.45 -0.09 21.02
N PRO A 149 7.17 -0.09 21.46
CA PRO A 149 6.15 -0.93 20.87
C PRO A 149 5.82 -0.54 19.43
N VAL A 150 5.44 -1.52 18.61
CA VAL A 150 5.03 -1.33 17.22
C VAL A 150 3.73 -0.52 17.15
N ASP A 151 3.79 0.73 16.68
CA ASP A 151 2.60 1.58 16.54
C ASP A 151 2.02 1.56 15.10
N PHE A 152 0.74 1.22 15.01
CA PHE A 152 -0.04 1.20 13.76
C PHE A 152 -0.95 2.42 13.58
N LYS A 153 -0.95 3.39 14.51
CA LYS A 153 -1.75 4.62 14.45
C LYS A 153 -1.39 5.49 13.24
N GLY A 154 -2.29 6.43 12.95
CA GLY A 154 -2.16 7.44 11.91
C GLY A 154 -3.23 7.34 10.82
N PRO A 155 -3.68 8.46 10.26
CA PRO A 155 -4.74 8.48 9.25
C PRO A 155 -4.31 7.81 7.95
N MET A 156 -3.01 7.74 7.66
CA MET A 156 -2.47 7.35 6.35
C MET A 156 -1.58 6.11 6.43
N ALA A 157 -2.10 5.11 7.16
CA ALA A 157 -1.57 3.75 7.09
C ALA A 157 -1.69 3.19 5.66
N LYS A 158 -0.88 2.16 5.34
CA LYS A 158 -0.81 1.51 4.02
C LYS A 158 -2.17 1.27 3.35
N GLN A 159 -3.10 0.63 4.06
CA GLN A 159 -4.42 0.30 3.51
C GLN A 159 -5.24 1.56 3.20
N HIS A 160 -5.16 2.60 4.04
CA HIS A 160 -5.85 3.87 3.79
C HIS A 160 -5.27 4.59 2.58
N ARG A 161 -3.94 4.62 2.42
CA ARG A 161 -3.27 5.19 1.23
C ARG A 161 -3.77 4.57 -0.05
N MET A 162 -3.74 3.24 -0.10
CA MET A 162 -4.13 2.49 -1.29
C MET A 162 -5.63 2.61 -1.58
N ALA A 163 -6.48 2.70 -0.53
CA ALA A 163 -7.90 2.98 -0.69
C ALA A 163 -8.15 4.39 -1.27
N VAL A 164 -7.50 5.43 -0.72
CA VAL A 164 -7.60 6.80 -1.24
C VAL A 164 -7.20 6.86 -2.70
N LEU A 165 -6.06 6.25 -3.07
CA LEU A 165 -5.60 6.23 -4.46
C LEU A 165 -6.54 5.43 -5.38
N THR A 166 -7.09 4.30 -4.92
CA THR A 166 -8.04 3.52 -5.73
C THR A 166 -9.33 4.29 -5.99
N ILE A 167 -9.86 4.99 -4.98
CA ILE A 167 -11.03 5.87 -5.15
C ILE A 167 -10.67 7.00 -6.12
N ALA A 168 -9.49 7.58 -6.00
CA ALA A 168 -9.01 8.61 -6.91
C ALA A 168 -8.94 8.14 -8.36
N CYS A 169 -8.50 6.90 -8.62
CA CYS A 169 -8.52 6.33 -9.98
C CYS A 169 -9.92 6.34 -10.59
N VAL A 170 -10.94 5.93 -9.81
CA VAL A 170 -12.34 5.91 -10.29
C VAL A 170 -12.87 7.31 -10.50
N LEU A 171 -12.65 8.22 -9.54
CA LEU A 171 -13.10 9.61 -9.65
C LEU A 171 -12.44 10.32 -10.83
N THR A 172 -11.13 10.13 -11.01
CA THR A 172 -10.37 10.70 -12.13
C THR A 172 -10.82 10.12 -13.47
N ALA A 173 -11.16 8.82 -13.53
CA ALA A 173 -11.71 8.24 -14.76
C ALA A 173 -13.04 8.90 -15.17
N VAL A 174 -13.91 9.18 -14.19
CA VAL A 174 -15.17 9.92 -14.42
C VAL A 174 -14.87 11.37 -14.81
N GLU A 175 -13.93 12.02 -14.12
CA GLU A 175 -13.51 13.39 -14.40
C GLU A 175 -12.98 13.54 -15.83
N ILE A 176 -12.15 12.61 -16.29
CA ILE A 176 -11.64 12.57 -17.66
C ILE A 176 -12.78 12.44 -18.69
N LEU A 177 -13.80 11.65 -18.39
CA LEU A 177 -14.97 11.49 -19.28
C LEU A 177 -15.85 12.74 -19.36
N VAL A 178 -15.97 13.50 -18.26
CA VAL A 178 -16.90 14.64 -18.16
C VAL A 178 -16.22 15.97 -18.48
N GLN A 179 -15.00 16.17 -17.99
CA GLN A 179 -14.29 17.45 -17.98
C GLN A 179 -12.90 17.39 -18.63
N GLY A 180 -12.32 16.20 -18.81
CA GLY A 180 -10.98 16.03 -19.37
C GLY A 180 -9.86 16.48 -18.43
N THR A 181 -10.12 16.54 -17.12
CA THR A 181 -9.16 16.96 -16.09
C THR A 181 -8.81 15.82 -15.13
N ASP A 182 -7.77 16.00 -14.32
CA ASP A 182 -7.31 15.04 -13.32
C ASP A 182 -7.08 15.63 -11.91
N TYR A 183 -7.93 16.57 -11.49
CA TYR A 183 -7.92 17.18 -10.15
C TYR A 183 -8.17 16.16 -9.04
N ALA A 184 -8.97 15.12 -9.27
CA ALA A 184 -9.22 14.09 -8.27
C ALA A 184 -7.94 13.32 -7.91
N LEU A 185 -7.08 13.03 -8.90
CA LEU A 185 -5.80 12.37 -8.68
C LEU A 185 -4.82 13.29 -7.91
N LEU A 186 -4.77 14.57 -8.27
CA LEU A 186 -4.00 15.58 -7.56
C LEU A 186 -4.42 15.71 -6.09
N ALA A 187 -5.72 15.88 -5.84
CA ALA A 187 -6.27 15.99 -4.50
C ALA A 187 -5.94 14.76 -3.65
N ALA A 188 -6.01 13.57 -4.24
CA ALA A 188 -5.65 12.33 -3.56
C ALA A 188 -4.18 12.27 -3.14
N LEU A 189 -3.24 12.65 -4.01
CA LEU A 189 -1.82 12.69 -3.64
C LEU A 189 -1.54 13.72 -2.55
N ILE A 190 -2.16 14.90 -2.60
CA ILE A 190 -2.03 15.91 -1.54
C ILE A 190 -2.53 15.34 -0.20
N VAL A 191 -3.71 14.71 -0.19
CA VAL A 191 -4.28 14.08 1.01
C VAL A 191 -3.35 12.98 1.53
N ILE A 192 -2.78 12.15 0.64
CA ILE A 192 -1.83 11.10 1.00
C ILE A 192 -0.56 11.70 1.63
N VAL A 193 0.03 12.73 1.04
CA VAL A 193 1.22 13.40 1.57
C VAL A 193 0.94 13.96 2.96
N LEU A 194 -0.10 14.80 3.11
CA LEU A 194 -0.44 15.41 4.39
C LEU A 194 -0.76 14.37 5.46
N GLY A 195 -1.56 13.36 5.12
CA GLY A 195 -1.89 12.27 6.03
C GLY A 195 -0.67 11.44 6.43
N ALA A 196 0.28 11.24 5.50
CA ALA A 196 1.50 10.48 5.77
C ALA A 196 2.45 11.27 6.69
N VAL A 197 2.58 12.59 6.51
CA VAL A 197 3.31 13.47 7.44
C VAL A 197 2.72 13.37 8.85
N VAL A 198 1.39 13.51 8.99
CA VAL A 198 0.71 13.37 10.29
C VAL A 198 0.94 11.98 10.89
N THR A 199 0.93 10.93 10.05
CA THR A 199 1.20 9.56 10.51
C THR A 199 2.63 9.39 11.02
N CYS A 200 3.63 9.93 10.30
CA CYS A 200 5.03 9.91 10.73
C CYS A 200 5.21 10.61 12.08
N ILE A 201 4.68 11.83 12.23
CA ILE A 201 4.79 12.61 13.47
C ILE A 201 4.15 11.86 14.64
N ARG A 202 2.92 11.35 14.46
CA ARG A 202 2.20 10.65 15.55
C ARG A 202 2.95 9.40 16.02
N ARG A 203 3.53 8.63 15.10
CA ARG A 203 4.31 7.43 15.44
C ARG A 203 5.63 7.79 16.13
N ALA A 204 6.35 8.78 15.61
CA ALA A 204 7.61 9.23 16.20
C ALA A 204 7.40 9.77 17.62
N VAL A 205 6.37 10.60 17.84
CA VAL A 205 6.01 11.10 19.18
C VAL A 205 5.59 9.98 20.12
N SER A 206 4.84 8.99 19.62
CA SER A 206 4.45 7.83 20.43
C SER A 206 5.65 7.00 20.87
N ALA A 207 6.64 6.80 19.99
CA ALA A 207 7.86 6.08 20.31
C ALA A 207 8.74 6.88 21.30
N TYR A 208 8.95 8.17 21.06
CA TYR A 208 9.72 9.04 21.94
C TYR A 208 9.16 9.06 23.37
N ARG A 209 7.84 9.26 23.52
CA ARG A 209 7.19 9.26 24.84
C ARG A 209 7.29 7.93 25.58
N PHE A 210 7.40 6.81 24.87
CA PHE A 210 7.57 5.51 25.49
C PHE A 210 9.00 5.29 25.99
N LEU A 211 10.00 5.80 25.26
CA LEU A 211 11.41 5.62 25.62
C LEU A 211 11.87 6.53 26.76
N GLU A 212 11.22 7.68 26.92
CA GLU A 212 11.52 8.65 27.99
C GLU A 212 10.60 8.50 29.23
N ALA A 213 9.75 7.46 29.27
CA ALA A 213 8.86 7.15 30.39
C ALA A 213 9.51 6.15 31.35
#